data_AF-A0A5J4PRL5-F1
#
_entry.id   AF-A0A5J4PRL5-F1
#
_cell.length_a   1.000
_cell.length_b   1.000
_cell.length_c   1.000
_cell.angle_alpha   90.00
_cell.angle_beta   90.00
_cell.angle_gamma   90.00
#
_symmetry.space_group_name_H-M   'P 1'
#
loop_
_entity.id
_entity.type
_entity.pdbx_description
1 polymer ?
#
loop_
_entity_poly.entity_id
_entity_poly.type
_entity_poly.pdbx_seq_one_letter_code
_entity_poly.pdbx_strand_id
1 'polypeptide(L)'
;SDGNFCINRVVYPNREVKPQTQELGKVYQNIKFLNLDKEQKTVDIYNGFFFTNLTKYDFYYTIHEAGKEIVNESFKISAEPGKTETVYLSNIPRGASDTKNITVEFYAKNRFNEPFLPAGSIIAREQMEIHPFNKTDITLQYPAIKKGEQKQVILSGHDLKVVFDKRSGMLVSYIYKGAEYIHNEQGMRPFFWRAPTDNDYGASLPQKLSVWKDASYQDIKAAEFSVREKKTYTEVKCSYYYQQTDTRWYITYQISSGGIIKVNNKFEMKKQKDTPMIPRIGLRMQLSDSLTQLSYYGRGPGENYWDRKTSQFLGEYKLPIERLYEPYVRPQENNHRTDVSWFAITNQALDSSSGRFPVWQL
;
A
#
# COMPACT_ATOMS: atom_id res chain seq x y z
N SER A 1 -29.95 0.66 -24.98
CA SER A 1 -29.62 0.83 -23.55
C SER A 1 -28.11 0.98 -23.47
N ASP A 2 -27.62 2.00 -22.77
CA ASP A 2 -26.17 2.30 -22.66
C ASP A 2 -25.53 1.65 -21.41
N GLY A 3 -26.12 0.56 -20.91
CA GLY A 3 -25.56 -0.23 -19.81
C GLY A 3 -25.38 0.57 -18.51
N ASN A 4 -24.18 0.50 -17.91
CA ASN A 4 -23.86 1.16 -16.64
C ASN A 4 -23.45 2.64 -16.78
N PHE A 5 -23.62 3.26 -17.95
CA PHE A 5 -23.33 4.68 -18.18
C PHE A 5 -24.24 5.62 -17.36
N CYS A 6 -25.25 5.09 -16.67
CA CYS A 6 -26.04 5.83 -15.67
C CYS A 6 -25.41 5.88 -14.26
N ILE A 7 -24.28 5.19 -14.02
CA ILE A 7 -23.64 5.03 -12.70
C ILE A 7 -22.37 5.89 -12.55
N ASN A 8 -22.49 7.21 -12.70
CA ASN A 8 -21.32 8.13 -12.75
C ASN A 8 -21.05 8.92 -11.46
N ARG A 9 -21.88 8.74 -10.42
CA ARG A 9 -21.83 9.61 -9.23
C ARG A 9 -20.75 9.18 -8.23
N VAL A 10 -20.30 10.14 -7.42
CA VAL A 10 -19.34 9.95 -6.31
C VAL A 10 -19.98 9.27 -5.08
N VAL A 11 -21.30 9.11 -5.05
CA VAL A 11 -22.05 8.34 -4.05
C VAL A 11 -22.80 7.19 -4.71
N TYR A 12 -23.13 6.16 -3.93
CA TYR A 12 -23.96 5.04 -4.34
C TYR A 12 -25.46 5.43 -4.44
N PRO A 13 -26.30 4.62 -5.11
CA PRO A 13 -27.75 4.86 -5.17
C PRO A 13 -28.43 4.94 -3.79
N ASN A 14 -27.91 4.25 -2.78
CA ASN A 14 -28.39 4.33 -1.39
C ASN A 14 -27.78 5.50 -0.59
N ARG A 15 -27.00 6.38 -1.24
CA ARG A 15 -26.30 7.56 -0.66
C ARG A 15 -25.10 7.22 0.23
N GLU A 16 -24.68 5.96 0.28
CA GLU A 16 -23.37 5.63 0.85
C GLU A 16 -22.25 6.29 0.04
N VAL A 17 -21.21 6.73 0.75
CA VAL A 17 -20.09 7.43 0.15
C VAL A 17 -19.14 6.44 -0.52
N LYS A 18 -18.74 6.74 -1.76
CA LYS A 18 -17.64 6.00 -2.41
C LYS A 18 -16.29 6.56 -1.97
N PRO A 19 -15.19 5.81 -2.11
CA PRO A 19 -13.85 6.31 -1.80
C PRO A 19 -13.50 7.67 -2.44
N GLN A 20 -13.92 7.92 -3.69
CA GLN A 20 -13.71 9.23 -4.33
C GLN A 20 -14.40 10.41 -3.65
N THR A 21 -15.47 10.22 -2.88
CA THR A 21 -16.12 11.30 -2.13
C THR A 21 -15.21 11.80 -1.01
N GLN A 22 -14.42 10.92 -0.39
CA GLN A 22 -13.44 11.33 0.62
C GLN A 22 -12.31 12.15 0.01
N GLU A 23 -11.85 11.78 -1.19
CA GLU A 23 -10.87 12.57 -1.94
C GLU A 23 -11.42 13.97 -2.25
N LEU A 24 -12.67 14.04 -2.73
CA LEU A 24 -13.34 15.31 -3.02
C LEU A 24 -13.35 16.23 -1.78
N GLY A 25 -13.73 15.70 -0.62
CA GLY A 25 -13.72 16.46 0.63
C GLY A 25 -12.34 17.01 0.99
N LYS A 26 -11.28 16.19 0.84
CA LYS A 26 -9.90 16.61 1.08
C LYS A 26 -9.44 17.71 0.13
N VAL A 27 -9.68 17.55 -1.18
CA VAL A 27 -9.17 18.50 -2.17
C VAL A 27 -9.93 19.83 -2.14
N TYR A 28 -11.24 19.79 -1.83
CA TYR A 28 -12.11 20.97 -1.79
C TYR A 28 -12.09 21.73 -0.46
N GLN A 29 -11.41 21.23 0.58
CA GLN A 29 -11.36 21.93 1.87
C GLN A 29 -10.80 23.36 1.70
N ASN A 30 -11.43 24.34 2.33
CA ASN A 30 -11.04 25.75 2.21
C ASN A 30 -9.88 26.15 3.13
N ILE A 31 -9.54 25.33 4.12
CA ILE A 31 -8.40 25.56 5.01
C ILE A 31 -7.23 24.69 4.54
N LYS A 32 -6.09 25.29 4.23
CA LYS A 32 -4.87 24.56 3.84
C LYS A 32 -3.80 24.71 4.92
N PHE A 33 -3.16 23.61 5.27
CA PHE A 33 -1.97 23.57 6.11
C PHE A 33 -0.79 23.42 5.16
N LEU A 34 0.19 24.31 5.25
CA LEU A 34 1.26 24.47 4.27
C LEU A 34 2.61 24.66 5.00
N ASN A 35 3.71 24.45 4.29
CA ASN A 35 5.05 24.87 4.69
C ASN A 35 5.43 24.49 6.14
N LEU A 36 5.24 23.22 6.55
CA LEU A 36 5.74 22.75 7.85
C LEU A 36 7.26 22.91 7.93
N ASP A 37 7.71 23.80 8.81
CA ASP A 37 9.11 23.95 9.19
C ASP A 37 9.33 23.24 10.53
N LYS A 38 10.09 22.15 10.49
CA LYS A 38 10.34 21.29 11.66
C LYS A 38 11.38 21.90 12.61
N GLU A 39 12.28 22.72 12.07
CA GLU A 39 13.35 23.36 12.84
C GLU A 39 12.81 24.55 13.60
N GLN A 40 12.03 25.40 12.91
CA GLN A 40 11.33 26.53 13.52
C GLN A 40 10.06 26.11 14.27
N LYS A 41 9.60 24.87 14.05
CA LYS A 41 8.36 24.29 14.61
C LYS A 41 7.15 25.14 14.24
N THR A 42 7.01 25.46 12.97
CA THR A 42 5.91 26.28 12.47
C THR A 42 5.18 25.62 11.32
N VAL A 43 3.93 26.01 11.11
CA VAL A 43 3.13 25.66 9.94
C VAL A 43 2.32 26.87 9.48
N ASP A 44 2.16 27.01 8.19
CA ASP A 44 1.33 28.06 7.59
C ASP A 44 -0.10 27.56 7.43
N ILE A 45 -1.07 28.38 7.84
CA ILE A 45 -2.49 28.10 7.69
C ILE A 45 -3.11 29.13 6.75
N TYR A 46 -3.50 28.66 5.56
CA TYR A 46 -4.17 29.49 4.57
C TYR A 46 -5.69 29.40 4.70
N ASN A 47 -6.34 30.56 4.74
CA ASN A 47 -7.79 30.70 4.71
C ASN A 47 -8.29 30.94 3.28
N GLY A 48 -8.83 29.89 2.66
CA GLY A 48 -9.46 29.95 1.34
C GLY A 48 -10.94 30.31 1.34
N PHE A 49 -11.55 30.62 2.50
CA PHE A 49 -12.92 31.15 2.52
C PHE A 49 -12.94 32.60 2.00
N PHE A 50 -14.05 33.02 1.39
CA PHE A 50 -14.23 34.40 0.92
C PHE A 50 -14.76 35.38 1.97
N PHE A 51 -15.47 34.88 2.99
CA PHE A 51 -16.18 35.74 3.96
C PHE A 51 -16.08 35.26 5.41
N THR A 52 -15.31 34.21 5.67
CA THR A 52 -15.24 33.57 7.00
C THR A 52 -13.83 33.65 7.55
N ASN A 53 -13.67 34.30 8.70
CA ASN A 53 -12.43 34.26 9.46
C ASN A 53 -12.26 32.89 10.14
N LEU A 54 -11.02 32.41 10.27
CA LEU A 54 -10.72 31.10 10.87
C LEU A 54 -11.04 30.96 12.36
N THR A 55 -11.27 32.05 13.09
CA THR A 55 -11.74 32.04 14.48
C THR A 55 -13.08 31.30 14.67
N LYS A 56 -13.83 31.00 13.60
CA LYS A 56 -15.03 30.16 13.61
C LYS A 56 -14.74 28.68 13.93
N TYR A 57 -13.49 28.22 13.78
CA TYR A 57 -13.11 26.81 13.86
C TYR A 57 -12.20 26.52 15.05
N ASP A 58 -12.22 25.27 15.50
CA ASP A 58 -11.26 24.72 16.46
C ASP A 58 -10.16 23.98 15.72
N PHE A 59 -8.91 24.25 16.08
CA PHE A 59 -7.74 23.67 15.46
C PHE A 59 -6.96 22.82 16.46
N TYR A 60 -6.53 21.66 16.00
CA TYR A 60 -5.65 20.79 16.75
C TYR A 60 -4.75 20.00 15.80
N TYR A 61 -3.68 19.47 16.35
CA TYR A 61 -2.82 18.52 15.65
C TYR A 61 -2.46 17.36 16.55
N THR A 62 -2.24 16.21 15.93
CA THR A 62 -1.75 15.01 16.58
C THR A 62 -0.43 14.61 15.94
N ILE A 63 0.56 14.23 16.76
CA ILE A 63 1.82 13.66 16.27
C ILE A 63 1.79 12.17 16.53
N HIS A 64 2.13 11.38 15.51
CA HIS A 64 2.17 9.93 15.57
C HIS A 64 3.61 9.43 15.38
N GLU A 65 4.08 8.58 16.28
CA GLU A 65 5.32 7.81 16.11
C GLU A 65 4.95 6.35 15.80
N ALA A 66 5.40 5.81 14.66
CA ALA A 66 5.06 4.46 14.22
C ALA A 66 3.54 4.18 14.23
N GLY A 67 2.73 5.19 13.86
CA GLY A 67 1.27 5.10 13.83
C GLY A 67 0.57 5.22 15.20
N LYS A 68 1.32 5.41 16.28
CA LYS A 68 0.78 5.64 17.62
C LYS A 68 0.81 7.12 17.98
N GLU A 69 -0.32 7.66 18.41
CA GLU A 69 -0.43 9.04 18.91
C GLU A 69 0.48 9.24 20.14
N ILE A 70 1.33 10.27 20.07
CA ILE A 70 2.25 10.67 21.15
C ILE A 70 2.02 12.12 21.62
N VAL A 71 1.37 12.94 20.80
CA VAL A 71 1.04 14.34 21.10
C VAL A 71 -0.34 14.64 20.55
N ASN A 72 -1.11 15.43 21.31
CA ASN A 72 -2.42 15.95 20.91
C ASN A 72 -2.55 17.36 21.48
N GLU A 73 -2.46 18.36 20.62
CA GLU A 73 -2.36 19.76 21.02
C GLU A 73 -3.32 20.62 20.22
N SER A 74 -3.90 21.61 20.87
CA SER A 74 -4.79 22.59 20.24
C SER A 74 -4.10 23.94 20.07
N PHE A 75 -4.48 24.69 19.05
CA PHE A 75 -4.01 26.05 18.85
C PHE A 75 -5.14 26.97 18.40
N LYS A 76 -4.94 28.27 18.61
CA LYS A 76 -5.87 29.30 18.14
C LYS A 76 -5.22 30.07 17.01
N ILE A 77 -6.03 30.47 16.05
CA ILE A 77 -5.61 31.29 14.93
C ILE A 77 -6.75 32.23 14.52
N SER A 78 -6.38 33.43 14.09
CA SER A 78 -7.27 34.36 13.40
C SER A 78 -6.62 34.69 12.08
N ALA A 79 -7.22 34.21 10.98
CA ALA A 79 -6.81 34.56 9.63
C ALA A 79 -8.04 35.05 8.88
N GLU A 80 -7.95 36.27 8.34
CA GLU A 80 -9.00 36.83 7.48
C GLU A 80 -9.12 36.07 6.15
N PRO A 81 -10.27 36.15 5.45
CA PRO A 81 -10.45 35.60 4.12
C PRO A 81 -9.27 35.87 3.16
N GLY A 82 -8.77 34.83 2.52
CA GLY A 82 -7.66 34.90 1.56
C GLY A 82 -6.28 35.15 2.17
N LYS A 83 -6.13 35.15 3.51
CA LYS A 83 -4.86 35.35 4.21
C LYS A 83 -4.22 34.03 4.67
N THR A 84 -2.92 34.09 4.87
CA THR A 84 -2.11 33.01 5.46
C THR A 84 -1.51 33.52 6.76
N GLU A 85 -1.60 32.72 7.81
CA GLU A 85 -1.01 33.01 9.11
C GLU A 85 -0.14 31.84 9.55
N THR A 86 1.01 32.13 10.17
CA THR A 86 1.94 31.12 10.66
C THR A 86 1.67 30.81 12.12
N VAL A 87 1.62 29.53 12.48
CA VAL A 87 1.38 29.05 13.84
C VAL A 87 2.59 28.28 14.35
N TYR A 88 2.95 28.49 15.62
CA TYR A 88 3.96 27.70 16.33
C TYR A 88 3.39 26.38 16.86
N LEU A 89 4.15 25.31 16.71
CA LEU A 89 3.80 23.95 17.12
C LEU A 89 4.61 23.56 18.36
N SER A 90 3.90 23.38 19.47
CA SER A 90 4.44 22.83 20.71
C SER A 90 4.74 21.34 20.58
N ASN A 91 5.65 20.83 21.40
CA ASN A 91 5.86 19.38 21.56
C ASN A 91 6.23 18.61 20.27
N ILE A 92 6.74 19.30 19.23
CA ILE A 92 7.37 18.65 18.08
C ILE A 92 8.63 17.91 18.57
N PRO A 93 8.71 16.57 18.40
CA PRO A 93 9.88 15.78 18.78
C PRO A 93 11.14 16.31 18.09
N ARG A 94 12.24 16.44 18.84
CA ARG A 94 13.57 16.72 18.27
C ARG A 94 14.27 15.38 18.01
N GLY A 95 14.42 15.01 16.75
CA GLY A 95 15.18 13.84 16.33
C GLY A 95 14.32 12.61 16.06
N ALA A 96 14.79 11.81 15.11
CA ALA A 96 14.19 10.53 14.75
C ALA A 96 14.71 9.41 15.65
N SER A 97 13.84 8.50 16.07
CA SER A 97 14.29 7.13 16.29
C SER A 97 14.62 6.53 14.92
N ASP A 98 15.81 5.96 14.74
CA ASP A 98 16.39 5.54 13.45
C ASP A 98 15.52 4.64 12.55
N THR A 99 14.37 4.16 13.04
CA THR A 99 13.47 3.21 12.36
C THR A 99 11.99 3.61 12.36
N LYS A 100 11.59 4.66 13.07
CA LYS A 100 10.16 4.99 13.25
C LYS A 100 9.79 6.23 12.46
N ASN A 101 8.74 6.13 11.66
CA ASN A 101 8.14 7.30 11.06
C ASN A 101 7.55 8.21 12.15
N ILE A 102 7.65 9.51 11.95
CA ILE A 102 6.94 10.51 12.72
C ILE A 102 6.12 11.36 11.75
N THR A 103 4.81 11.38 11.92
CA THR A 103 3.88 12.22 11.15
C THR A 103 3.18 13.20 12.06
N VAL A 104 2.81 14.36 11.52
CA VAL A 104 1.88 15.30 12.15
C VAL A 104 0.62 15.37 11.30
N GLU A 105 -0.52 15.25 11.96
CA GLU A 105 -1.84 15.40 11.36
C GLU A 105 -2.51 16.64 11.94
N PHE A 106 -2.92 17.55 11.07
CA PHE A 106 -3.62 18.77 11.43
C PHE A 106 -5.10 18.63 11.12
N TYR A 107 -5.93 19.27 11.96
CA TYR A 107 -7.36 19.20 11.88
C TYR A 107 -8.00 20.55 12.18
N ALA A 108 -9.07 20.88 11.45
CA ALA A 108 -9.97 21.97 11.76
C ALA A 108 -11.41 21.44 11.90
N LYS A 109 -12.08 21.80 13.01
CA LYS A 109 -13.46 21.41 13.33
C LYS A 109 -14.36 22.63 13.41
N ASN A 110 -15.61 22.51 12.99
CA ASN A 110 -16.61 23.56 13.24
C ASN A 110 -16.99 23.62 14.72
N ARG A 111 -17.01 24.83 15.30
CA ARG A 111 -17.40 25.05 16.71
C ARG A 111 -18.89 24.86 16.97
N PHE A 112 -19.71 25.20 15.99
CA PHE A 112 -21.16 25.26 16.11
C PHE A 112 -21.83 24.37 15.07
N ASN A 113 -23.06 23.95 15.36
CA ASN A 113 -23.90 23.27 14.38
C ASN A 113 -24.15 24.18 13.17
N GLU A 114 -24.02 23.64 11.98
CA GLU A 114 -24.43 24.26 10.72
C GLU A 114 -25.45 23.36 10.01
N PRO A 115 -26.24 23.87 9.04
CA PRO A 115 -27.15 23.02 8.29
C PRO A 115 -26.44 21.78 7.73
N PHE A 116 -26.92 20.60 8.11
CA PHE A 116 -26.38 19.28 7.72
C PHE A 116 -24.97 18.98 8.24
N LEU A 117 -24.40 19.79 9.13
CA LEU A 117 -23.06 19.61 9.68
C LEU A 117 -23.06 19.84 11.21
N PRO A 118 -23.05 18.77 12.02
CA PRO A 118 -22.96 18.88 13.48
C PRO A 118 -21.68 19.58 13.93
N ALA A 119 -21.71 20.25 15.08
CA ALA A 119 -20.53 20.78 15.74
C ALA A 119 -19.49 19.67 15.97
N GLY A 120 -18.21 20.00 15.82
CA GLY A 120 -17.09 19.06 15.96
C GLY A 120 -16.77 18.24 14.70
N SER A 121 -17.49 18.46 13.60
CA SER A 121 -17.20 17.85 12.30
C SER A 121 -15.87 18.38 11.73
N ILE A 122 -15.04 17.47 11.21
CA ILE A 122 -13.77 17.84 10.56
C ILE A 122 -14.08 18.44 9.20
N ILE A 123 -13.73 19.71 9.01
CA ILE A 123 -13.93 20.45 7.75
C ILE A 123 -12.66 20.56 6.91
N ALA A 124 -11.50 20.34 7.52
CA ALA A 124 -10.22 20.29 6.85
C ALA A 124 -9.25 19.42 7.65
N ARG A 125 -8.39 18.69 6.94
CA ARG A 125 -7.29 17.95 7.53
C ARG A 125 -6.07 17.93 6.63
N GLU A 126 -4.89 17.76 7.20
CA GLU A 126 -3.66 17.52 6.45
C GLU A 126 -2.71 16.62 7.23
N GLN A 127 -1.88 15.86 6.52
CA GLN A 127 -0.79 15.11 7.14
C GLN A 127 0.53 15.48 6.49
N MET A 128 1.56 15.67 7.31
CA MET A 128 2.93 15.90 6.85
C MET A 128 3.91 15.01 7.63
N GLU A 129 4.97 14.55 6.97
CA GLU A 129 6.00 13.73 7.62
C GLU A 129 7.03 14.63 8.31
N ILE A 130 7.24 14.42 9.62
CA ILE A 130 8.34 15.00 10.39
C ILE A 130 9.60 14.18 10.15
N HIS A 131 9.51 12.86 10.30
CA HIS A 131 10.57 11.91 9.95
C HIS A 131 9.97 10.79 9.11
N PRO A 132 10.40 10.62 7.85
CA PRO A 132 9.87 9.57 7.00
C PRO A 132 10.28 8.19 7.52
N PHE A 133 9.50 7.16 7.20
CA PHE A 133 9.86 5.78 7.49
C PHE A 133 11.19 5.43 6.80
N ASN A 134 12.14 4.86 7.56
CA ASN A 134 13.38 4.35 7.00
C ASN A 134 13.43 2.82 7.15
N LYS A 135 13.47 2.11 6.02
CA LYS A 135 13.55 0.65 6.00
C LYS A 135 14.97 0.21 6.32
N THR A 136 15.16 -0.50 7.42
CA THR A 136 16.42 -1.19 7.71
C THR A 136 16.55 -2.46 6.87
N ASP A 137 17.74 -2.68 6.31
CA ASP A 137 18.04 -3.93 5.63
C ASP A 137 18.03 -5.12 6.59
N ILE A 138 17.30 -6.17 6.22
CA ILE A 138 17.27 -7.40 7.00
C ILE A 138 18.56 -8.20 6.81
N THR A 139 19.20 -8.60 7.92
CA THR A 139 20.38 -9.46 7.89
C THR A 139 19.95 -10.91 7.91
N LEU A 140 20.26 -11.66 6.84
CA LEU A 140 20.00 -13.09 6.76
C LEU A 140 21.06 -13.87 7.54
N GLN A 141 20.63 -14.88 8.28
CA GLN A 141 21.48 -15.76 9.06
C GLN A 141 21.24 -17.22 8.64
N TYR A 142 22.32 -17.89 8.23
CA TYR A 142 22.38 -19.29 7.81
C TYR A 142 21.55 -19.68 6.56
N PRO A 143 22.13 -20.41 5.59
CA PRO A 143 21.43 -20.88 4.41
C PRO A 143 20.36 -21.93 4.73
N ALA A 144 19.24 -21.89 4.01
CA ALA A 144 18.29 -23.00 4.00
C ALA A 144 18.88 -24.19 3.23
N ILE A 145 18.81 -25.39 3.81
CA ILE A 145 19.46 -26.59 3.30
C ILE A 145 18.67 -27.13 2.10
N LYS A 146 19.34 -27.31 0.97
CA LYS A 146 18.74 -27.91 -0.21
C LYS A 146 18.57 -29.43 -0.02
N LYS A 147 17.33 -29.91 -0.07
CA LYS A 147 16.98 -31.33 -0.20
C LYS A 147 16.72 -31.65 -1.67
N GLY A 148 17.35 -32.70 -2.18
CA GLY A 148 17.40 -33.00 -3.61
C GLY A 148 16.12 -33.64 -4.13
N GLU A 149 15.56 -33.09 -5.22
CA GLU A 149 14.54 -33.72 -6.04
C GLU A 149 14.73 -33.38 -7.53
N GLN A 150 14.18 -34.21 -8.43
CA GLN A 150 14.35 -34.05 -9.88
C GLN A 150 13.51 -32.88 -10.44
N LYS A 151 12.23 -32.79 -10.05
CA LYS A 151 11.25 -31.80 -10.56
C LYS A 151 11.10 -30.56 -9.68
N GLN A 152 11.27 -30.72 -8.37
CA GLN A 152 11.19 -29.64 -7.39
C GLN A 152 12.55 -29.37 -6.74
N VAL A 153 12.68 -28.20 -6.12
CA VAL A 153 13.74 -27.91 -5.15
C VAL A 153 13.09 -27.63 -3.82
N ILE A 154 13.46 -28.42 -2.82
CA ILE A 154 13.02 -28.23 -1.44
C ILE A 154 14.17 -27.58 -0.68
N LEU A 155 13.91 -26.45 -0.03
CA LEU A 155 14.82 -25.79 0.89
C LEU A 155 14.25 -25.91 2.31
N SER A 156 15.06 -26.33 3.28
CA SER A 156 14.61 -26.58 4.65
C SER A 156 15.46 -25.86 5.70
N GLY A 157 14.80 -25.46 6.79
CA GLY A 157 15.41 -25.06 8.07
C GLY A 157 14.78 -25.84 9.22
N HIS A 158 14.96 -25.40 10.46
CA HIS A 158 14.34 -26.04 11.64
C HIS A 158 12.81 -26.04 11.53
N ASP A 159 12.22 -24.86 11.35
CA ASP A 159 10.76 -24.66 11.22
C ASP A 159 10.33 -24.29 9.79
N LEU A 160 11.22 -24.42 8.82
CA LEU A 160 11.04 -23.92 7.47
C LEU A 160 11.03 -25.04 6.44
N LYS A 161 10.06 -25.02 5.53
CA LYS A 161 10.12 -25.72 4.25
C LYS A 161 9.62 -24.80 3.14
N VAL A 162 10.46 -24.57 2.14
CA VAL A 162 10.13 -23.83 0.91
C VAL A 162 10.28 -24.78 -0.26
N VAL A 163 9.31 -24.78 -1.17
CA VAL A 163 9.35 -25.62 -2.38
C VAL A 163 9.28 -24.74 -3.62
N PHE A 164 10.19 -24.97 -4.55
CA PHE A 164 10.16 -24.38 -5.89
C PHE A 164 9.89 -25.46 -6.93
N ASP A 165 8.98 -25.20 -7.87
CA ASP A 165 8.86 -26.02 -9.07
C ASP A 165 9.90 -25.56 -10.11
N LYS A 166 10.74 -26.48 -10.61
CA LYS A 166 11.87 -26.11 -11.49
C LYS A 166 11.44 -25.73 -12.90
N ARG A 167 10.28 -26.21 -13.36
CA ARG A 167 9.75 -25.93 -14.70
C ARG A 167 9.20 -24.50 -14.76
N SER A 168 8.35 -24.15 -13.80
CA SER A 168 7.72 -22.84 -13.69
C SER A 168 8.63 -21.81 -13.02
N GLY A 169 9.57 -22.22 -12.16
CA GLY A 169 10.37 -21.33 -11.32
C GLY A 169 9.58 -20.69 -10.17
N MET A 170 8.32 -21.07 -9.97
CA MET A 170 7.47 -20.52 -8.91
C MET A 170 7.83 -21.12 -7.55
N LEU A 171 7.74 -20.28 -6.51
CA LEU A 171 7.73 -20.71 -5.12
C LEU A 171 6.34 -21.26 -4.80
N VAL A 172 6.16 -22.57 -4.85
CA VAL A 172 4.84 -23.24 -4.81
C VAL A 172 4.39 -23.63 -3.40
N SER A 173 5.28 -23.65 -2.41
CA SER A 173 4.92 -23.91 -1.01
C SER A 173 5.85 -23.12 -0.08
N TYR A 174 5.27 -22.56 0.98
CA TYR A 174 5.96 -21.90 2.06
C TYR A 174 5.34 -22.34 3.39
N ILE A 175 5.99 -23.32 4.01
CA ILE A 175 5.63 -23.80 5.34
C ILE A 175 6.58 -23.18 6.35
N TYR A 176 6.03 -22.47 7.32
CA TYR A 176 6.77 -21.94 8.45
C TYR A 176 6.06 -22.25 9.77
N LYS A 177 6.76 -22.88 10.70
CA LYS A 177 6.23 -23.33 12.00
C LYS A 177 4.93 -24.16 11.87
N GLY A 178 4.90 -25.03 10.86
CA GLY A 178 3.79 -25.95 10.60
C GLY A 178 2.61 -25.37 9.82
N ALA A 179 2.57 -24.06 9.55
CA ALA A 179 1.52 -23.43 8.73
C ALA A 179 1.96 -23.29 7.27
N GLU A 180 1.13 -23.75 6.33
CA GLU A 180 1.29 -23.48 4.89
C GLU A 180 0.62 -22.16 4.52
N TYR A 181 1.38 -21.27 3.89
CA TYR A 181 0.91 -19.93 3.52
C TYR A 181 0.41 -19.85 2.09
N ILE A 182 0.88 -20.70 1.18
CA ILE A 182 0.55 -20.66 -0.25
C ILE A 182 -0.58 -21.63 -0.53
N HIS A 183 -1.65 -21.11 -1.11
CA HIS A 183 -2.82 -21.90 -1.47
C HIS A 183 -2.69 -22.48 -2.88
N ASN A 184 -3.04 -23.77 -3.05
CA ASN A 184 -3.11 -24.48 -4.34
C ASN A 184 -1.87 -24.30 -5.24
N GLU A 185 -0.68 -24.25 -4.63
CA GLU A 185 0.59 -24.05 -5.33
C GLU A 185 0.67 -22.73 -6.14
N GLN A 186 -0.26 -21.80 -5.92
CA GLN A 186 -0.33 -20.51 -6.61
C GLN A 186 0.56 -19.47 -5.93
N GLY A 187 1.86 -19.76 -5.98
CA GLY A 187 2.93 -18.91 -5.48
C GLY A 187 3.09 -17.56 -6.17
N MET A 188 4.16 -16.85 -5.78
CA MET A 188 4.53 -15.58 -6.40
C MET A 188 4.84 -15.75 -7.89
N ARG A 189 4.04 -15.11 -8.74
CA ARG A 189 4.27 -15.01 -10.18
C ARG A 189 4.22 -13.56 -10.66
N PRO A 190 5.03 -13.14 -11.65
CA PRO A 190 4.85 -11.85 -12.29
C PRO A 190 3.45 -11.67 -12.86
N PHE A 191 2.91 -10.47 -12.73
CA PHE A 191 1.57 -10.13 -13.18
C PHE A 191 1.51 -8.67 -13.64
N PHE A 192 1.04 -8.44 -14.86
CA PHE A 192 1.02 -7.13 -15.52
C PHE A 192 -0.37 -6.50 -15.66
N TRP A 193 -1.41 -7.29 -15.38
CA TRP A 193 -2.79 -6.93 -15.66
C TRP A 193 -3.55 -6.53 -14.40
N ARG A 194 -4.62 -5.76 -14.58
CA ARG A 194 -5.64 -5.45 -13.56
C ARG A 194 -7.03 -5.61 -14.18
N ALA A 195 -8.05 -5.85 -13.37
CA ALA A 195 -9.42 -5.84 -13.89
C ALA A 195 -9.78 -4.43 -14.41
N PRO A 196 -10.20 -4.24 -15.67
CA PRO A 196 -10.41 -2.90 -16.21
C PRO A 196 -11.50 -2.12 -15.49
N THR A 197 -11.24 -0.85 -15.24
CA THR A 197 -12.20 0.15 -14.72
C THR A 197 -13.08 0.72 -15.84
N ASP A 198 -14.16 1.43 -15.50
CA ASP A 198 -15.00 2.18 -16.44
C ASP A 198 -14.20 3.14 -17.31
N ASN A 199 -13.22 3.81 -16.71
CA ASN A 199 -12.30 4.68 -17.42
C ASN A 199 -11.43 3.89 -18.42
N ASP A 200 -10.94 2.71 -18.02
CA ASP A 200 -10.15 1.84 -18.91
C ASP A 200 -10.99 1.39 -20.13
N TYR A 201 -12.26 1.01 -19.92
CA TYR A 201 -13.19 0.68 -21.01
C TYR A 201 -13.48 1.88 -21.91
N GLY A 202 -13.74 3.06 -21.33
CA GLY A 202 -13.96 4.29 -22.08
C GLY A 202 -12.78 4.68 -22.97
N ALA A 203 -11.56 4.37 -22.54
CA ALA A 203 -10.33 4.57 -23.31
C ALA A 203 -9.95 3.39 -24.23
N SER A 204 -10.77 2.33 -24.28
CA SER A 204 -10.51 1.09 -25.03
C SER A 204 -9.20 0.40 -24.64
N LEU A 205 -8.76 0.57 -23.39
CA LEU A 205 -7.51 -0.02 -22.91
C LEU A 205 -7.53 -1.55 -22.83
N PRO A 206 -8.64 -2.25 -22.53
CA PRO A 206 -8.68 -3.71 -22.58
C PRO A 206 -8.26 -4.29 -23.93
N GLN A 207 -8.64 -3.62 -25.03
CA GLN A 207 -8.27 -3.99 -26.39
C GLN A 207 -6.83 -3.56 -26.71
N LYS A 208 -6.50 -2.29 -26.43
CA LYS A 208 -5.17 -1.72 -26.76
C LYS A 208 -4.02 -2.37 -25.98
N LEU A 209 -4.29 -2.87 -24.78
CA LEU A 209 -3.29 -3.40 -23.85
C LEU A 209 -3.41 -4.92 -23.66
N SER A 210 -4.18 -5.63 -24.50
CA SER A 210 -4.45 -7.07 -24.34
C SER A 210 -3.18 -7.92 -24.27
N VAL A 211 -2.09 -7.51 -24.92
CA VAL A 211 -0.79 -8.18 -24.85
C VAL A 211 -0.28 -8.35 -23.42
N TRP A 212 -0.57 -7.40 -22.52
CA TRP A 212 -0.21 -7.49 -21.10
C TRP A 212 -1.13 -8.45 -20.32
N LYS A 213 -2.39 -8.58 -20.75
CA LYS A 213 -3.31 -9.60 -20.23
C LYS A 213 -2.81 -10.99 -20.63
N ASP A 214 -2.51 -11.20 -21.91
CA ASP A 214 -2.03 -12.47 -22.43
C ASP A 214 -0.71 -12.88 -21.76
N ALA A 215 0.23 -11.94 -21.64
CA ALA A 215 1.48 -12.13 -20.89
C ALA A 215 1.22 -12.50 -19.41
N SER A 216 0.20 -11.93 -18.77
CA SER A 216 -0.10 -12.20 -17.36
C SER A 216 -0.73 -13.58 -17.13
N TYR A 217 -1.57 -14.04 -18.06
CA TYR A 217 -2.34 -15.28 -17.94
C TYR A 217 -1.72 -16.49 -18.66
N GLN A 218 -0.61 -16.31 -19.38
CA GLN A 218 0.11 -17.45 -19.96
C GLN A 218 0.59 -18.44 -18.88
N ASP A 219 0.84 -19.67 -19.33
CA ASP A 219 1.57 -20.67 -18.54
C ASP A 219 2.98 -20.15 -18.25
N ILE A 220 3.33 -20.09 -16.97
CA ILE A 220 4.63 -19.61 -16.54
C ILE A 220 5.68 -20.71 -16.67
N LYS A 221 6.77 -20.39 -17.35
CA LYS A 221 7.93 -21.26 -17.55
C LYS A 221 9.18 -20.44 -17.26
N ALA A 222 10.06 -20.97 -16.43
CA ALA A 222 11.34 -20.35 -16.17
C ALA A 222 12.23 -20.50 -17.41
N ALA A 223 12.75 -19.38 -17.91
CA ALA A 223 13.80 -19.39 -18.94
C ALA A 223 15.14 -19.82 -18.33
N GLU A 224 15.42 -19.37 -17.11
CA GLU A 224 16.55 -19.83 -16.30
C GLU A 224 16.08 -20.14 -14.89
N PHE A 225 16.61 -21.21 -14.31
CA PHE A 225 16.40 -21.58 -12.91
C PHE A 225 17.72 -22.06 -12.32
N SER A 226 18.18 -21.43 -11.24
CA SER A 226 19.40 -21.87 -10.55
C SER A 226 19.29 -21.73 -9.05
N VAL A 227 20.01 -22.59 -8.34
CA VAL A 227 20.06 -22.62 -6.87
C VAL A 227 21.51 -22.66 -6.45
N ARG A 228 21.91 -21.73 -5.59
CA ARG A 228 23.29 -21.63 -5.07
C ARG A 228 23.26 -21.36 -3.59
N GLU A 229 23.93 -22.20 -2.82
CA GLU A 229 24.15 -21.94 -1.40
C GLU A 229 25.17 -20.82 -1.22
N LYS A 230 24.90 -19.90 -0.29
CA LYS A 230 25.82 -18.84 0.16
C LYS A 230 26.03 -18.98 1.67
N LYS A 231 26.99 -18.23 2.20
CA LYS A 231 27.37 -18.27 3.62
C LYS A 231 26.18 -18.00 4.57
N THR A 232 25.25 -17.13 4.19
CA THR A 232 24.19 -16.62 5.06
C THR A 232 22.77 -16.88 4.56
N TYR A 233 22.60 -17.37 3.33
CA TYR A 233 21.30 -17.67 2.72
C TYR A 233 21.48 -18.64 1.54
N THR A 234 20.40 -19.25 1.10
CA THR A 234 20.36 -19.99 -0.17
C THR A 234 19.71 -19.11 -1.23
N GLU A 235 20.40 -18.92 -2.35
CA GLU A 235 19.96 -18.10 -3.47
C GLU A 235 19.20 -18.97 -4.48
N VAL A 236 17.98 -18.57 -4.84
CA VAL A 236 17.23 -19.11 -5.98
C VAL A 236 17.01 -17.99 -7.00
N LYS A 237 17.46 -18.19 -8.23
CA LYS A 237 17.28 -17.26 -9.34
C LYS A 237 16.37 -17.84 -10.39
N CYS A 238 15.38 -17.05 -10.78
CA CYS A 238 14.43 -17.36 -11.84
C CYS A 238 14.39 -16.21 -12.84
N SER A 239 14.36 -16.52 -14.13
CA SER A 239 14.07 -15.53 -15.17
C SER A 239 12.88 -15.97 -16.02
N TYR A 240 12.14 -14.98 -16.51
CA TYR A 240 10.94 -15.17 -17.32
C TYR A 240 11.04 -14.31 -18.57
N TYR A 241 10.72 -14.90 -19.72
CA TYR A 241 10.63 -14.18 -20.99
C TYR A 241 9.17 -14.14 -21.46
N TYR A 242 8.69 -12.94 -21.77
CA TYR A 242 7.35 -12.69 -22.29
C TYR A 242 7.48 -12.26 -23.74
N GLN A 243 7.23 -13.19 -24.66
CA GLN A 243 7.37 -12.99 -26.11
C GLN A 243 6.41 -11.92 -26.64
N GLN A 244 5.20 -11.86 -26.07
CA GLN A 244 4.13 -10.94 -26.45
C GLN A 244 4.55 -9.47 -26.32
N THR A 245 5.51 -9.20 -25.45
CA THR A 245 5.92 -7.84 -25.05
C THR A 245 7.43 -7.62 -25.18
N ASP A 246 8.19 -8.63 -25.60
CA ASP A 246 9.66 -8.68 -25.60
C ASP A 246 10.27 -8.19 -24.28
N THR A 247 9.76 -8.71 -23.15
CA THR A 247 10.21 -8.31 -21.80
C THR A 247 10.80 -9.47 -21.01
N ARG A 248 11.74 -9.15 -20.12
CA ARG A 248 12.33 -10.10 -19.18
C ARG A 248 12.06 -9.70 -17.74
N TRP A 249 11.74 -10.68 -16.91
CA TRP A 249 11.60 -10.50 -15.48
C TRP A 249 12.54 -11.44 -14.75
N TYR A 250 13.35 -10.90 -13.85
CA TYR A 250 14.26 -11.65 -12.99
C TYR A 250 13.76 -11.57 -11.56
N ILE A 251 13.64 -12.73 -10.91
CA ILE A 251 13.34 -12.83 -9.48
C ILE A 251 14.52 -13.54 -8.80
N THR A 252 15.06 -12.91 -7.76
CA THR A 252 16.08 -13.53 -6.90
C THR A 252 15.53 -13.65 -5.49
N TYR A 253 15.37 -14.89 -5.04
CA TYR A 253 15.02 -15.23 -3.67
C TYR A 253 16.29 -15.50 -2.86
N GLN A 254 16.41 -14.88 -1.70
CA GLN A 254 17.45 -15.16 -0.71
C GLN A 254 16.77 -15.74 0.53
N ILE A 255 16.91 -17.05 0.74
CA ILE A 255 16.21 -17.80 1.77
C ILE A 255 17.15 -18.08 2.93
N SER A 256 16.82 -17.58 4.12
CA SER A 256 17.49 -18.00 5.37
C SER A 256 16.80 -19.24 5.96
N SER A 257 17.54 -20.06 6.69
CA SER A 257 16.98 -21.21 7.41
C SER A 257 15.99 -20.80 8.53
N GLY A 258 16.04 -19.55 8.99
CA GLY A 258 15.14 -18.98 9.98
C GLY A 258 13.75 -18.56 9.46
N GLY A 259 13.50 -18.73 8.16
CA GLY A 259 12.18 -18.48 7.55
C GLY A 259 12.02 -17.14 6.84
N ILE A 260 13.07 -16.31 6.80
CA ILE A 260 13.06 -15.04 6.07
C ILE A 260 13.38 -15.31 4.59
N ILE A 261 12.56 -14.74 3.70
CA ILE A 261 12.76 -14.79 2.26
C ILE A 261 12.84 -13.34 1.74
N LYS A 262 14.04 -12.89 1.36
CA LYS A 262 14.22 -11.60 0.68
C LYS A 262 14.01 -11.80 -0.82
N VAL A 263 13.04 -11.08 -1.40
CA VAL A 263 12.64 -11.21 -2.81
C VAL A 263 13.06 -9.94 -3.57
N ASN A 264 14.02 -10.08 -4.48
CA ASN A 264 14.46 -9.00 -5.36
C ASN A 264 13.86 -9.19 -6.75
N ASN A 265 13.33 -8.12 -7.33
CA ASN A 265 12.72 -8.12 -8.66
C ASN A 265 13.48 -7.16 -9.58
N LYS A 266 13.78 -7.61 -10.80
CA LYS A 266 14.27 -6.74 -11.87
C LYS A 266 13.42 -6.99 -13.12
N PHE A 267 12.75 -5.95 -13.57
CA PHE A 267 12.00 -5.97 -14.82
C PHE A 267 12.78 -5.21 -15.90
N GLU A 268 12.95 -5.83 -17.06
CA GLU A 268 13.65 -5.26 -18.19
C GLU A 268 12.74 -5.27 -19.42
N MET A 269 12.64 -4.12 -20.07
CA MET A 269 11.92 -3.92 -21.30
C MET A 269 12.72 -2.97 -22.18
N LYS A 270 12.88 -3.31 -23.46
CA LYS A 270 13.47 -2.40 -24.42
C LYS A 270 12.45 -1.33 -24.79
N LYS A 271 12.80 -0.05 -24.59
CA LYS A 271 11.94 1.06 -25.00
C LYS A 271 11.90 1.10 -26.53
N GLN A 272 10.71 0.96 -27.09
CA GLN A 272 10.43 1.14 -28.51
C GLN A 272 9.53 2.37 -28.68
N LYS A 273 9.42 2.88 -29.91
CA LYS A 273 8.67 4.10 -30.22
C LYS A 273 7.21 4.02 -29.77
N ASP A 274 6.61 2.82 -29.83
CA ASP A 274 5.21 2.56 -29.57
C ASP A 274 4.98 1.56 -28.41
N THR A 275 5.89 1.53 -27.43
CA THR A 275 5.73 0.65 -26.27
C THR A 275 4.44 0.99 -25.49
N PRO A 276 3.47 0.06 -25.39
CA PRO A 276 2.21 0.34 -24.73
C PRO A 276 2.39 0.55 -23.22
N MET A 277 1.51 1.37 -22.63
CA MET A 277 1.42 1.52 -21.17
C MET A 277 1.25 0.15 -20.50
N ILE A 278 1.95 -0.07 -19.39
CA ILE A 278 1.79 -1.28 -18.57
C ILE A 278 0.77 -1.01 -17.46
N PRO A 279 -0.36 -1.74 -17.37
CA PRO A 279 -1.39 -1.48 -16.36
C PRO A 279 -0.94 -1.65 -14.91
N ARG A 280 -0.06 -2.63 -14.65
CA ARG A 280 0.50 -2.93 -13.33
C ARG A 280 1.84 -3.63 -13.49
N ILE A 281 2.75 -3.47 -12.52
CA ILE A 281 3.96 -4.29 -12.39
C ILE A 281 3.96 -4.80 -10.95
N GLY A 282 3.78 -6.11 -10.76
CA GLY A 282 3.86 -6.71 -9.44
C GLY A 282 3.91 -8.23 -9.48
N LEU A 283 3.98 -8.84 -8.30
CA LEU A 283 3.81 -10.27 -8.11
C LEU A 283 2.39 -10.55 -7.63
N ARG A 284 1.81 -11.66 -8.09
CA ARG A 284 0.53 -12.19 -7.63
C ARG A 284 0.74 -13.54 -6.97
N MET A 285 0.05 -13.78 -5.86
CA MET A 285 0.04 -15.05 -5.13
C MET A 285 -1.35 -15.31 -4.55
N GLN A 286 -1.68 -16.56 -4.26
CA GLN A 286 -2.85 -16.93 -3.46
C GLN A 286 -2.37 -17.41 -2.10
N LEU A 287 -2.96 -16.83 -1.06
CA LEU A 287 -2.70 -17.17 0.33
C LEU A 287 -3.74 -18.16 0.85
N SER A 288 -3.42 -18.90 1.91
CA SER A 288 -4.39 -19.74 2.63
C SER A 288 -5.61 -18.92 3.07
N ASP A 289 -6.80 -19.49 2.90
CA ASP A 289 -8.10 -18.96 3.33
C ASP A 289 -8.25 -18.84 4.86
N SER A 290 -7.40 -19.53 5.62
CA SER A 290 -7.32 -19.40 7.07
C SER A 290 -6.84 -18.01 7.54
N LEU A 291 -6.22 -17.23 6.65
CA LEU A 291 -5.75 -15.88 6.94
C LEU A 291 -6.87 -14.89 6.59
N THR A 292 -7.36 -14.16 7.58
CA THR A 292 -8.59 -13.36 7.48
C THR A 292 -8.41 -11.92 7.94
N GLN A 293 -7.25 -11.57 8.50
CA GLN A 293 -6.95 -10.25 9.04
C GLN A 293 -5.76 -9.62 8.32
N LEU A 294 -5.88 -8.34 7.96
CA LEU A 294 -4.80 -7.52 7.43
C LEU A 294 -4.41 -6.48 8.48
N SER A 295 -3.12 -6.37 8.76
CA SER A 295 -2.51 -5.20 9.41
C SER A 295 -1.48 -4.61 8.47
N TYR A 296 -1.43 -3.29 8.30
CA TYR A 296 -0.43 -2.66 7.44
C TYR A 296 -0.10 -1.25 7.89
N TYR A 297 1.12 -0.81 7.58
CA TYR A 297 1.50 0.59 7.65
C TYR A 297 1.62 1.16 6.23
N GLY A 298 0.82 2.16 5.91
CA GLY A 298 0.71 2.76 4.57
C GLY A 298 -0.45 3.73 4.50
N ARG A 299 -0.92 4.11 3.31
CA ARG A 299 -2.08 5.01 3.18
C ARG A 299 -3.40 4.32 3.45
N GLY A 300 -4.27 4.93 4.27
CA GLY A 300 -5.59 4.38 4.57
C GLY A 300 -6.53 5.33 5.31
N PRO A 301 -7.63 4.80 5.87
CA PRO A 301 -8.03 3.37 5.85
C PRO A 301 -8.70 2.93 4.54
N GLY A 302 -9.13 3.86 3.68
CA GLY A 302 -9.91 3.59 2.48
C GLY A 302 -9.07 3.31 1.23
N GLU A 303 -9.75 2.91 0.15
CA GLU A 303 -9.17 2.67 -1.18
C GLU A 303 -8.46 3.91 -1.74
N ASN A 304 -7.22 3.71 -2.18
CA ASN A 304 -6.43 4.75 -2.82
C ASN A 304 -5.55 4.21 -3.97
N TYR A 305 -5.29 5.08 -4.93
CA TYR A 305 -4.47 4.82 -6.12
C TYR A 305 -3.45 5.95 -6.31
N TRP A 306 -2.49 5.74 -7.20
CA TRP A 306 -1.37 6.67 -7.39
C TRP A 306 -1.83 8.11 -7.70
N ASP A 307 -2.92 8.26 -8.45
CA ASP A 307 -3.56 9.51 -8.83
C ASP A 307 -4.73 9.94 -7.92
N ARG A 308 -5.04 9.16 -6.86
CA ARG A 308 -6.13 9.45 -5.91
C ARG A 308 -5.80 8.90 -4.52
N LYS A 309 -5.02 9.65 -3.74
CA LYS A 309 -4.52 9.22 -2.42
C LYS A 309 -4.38 10.32 -1.37
N THR A 310 -4.70 11.58 -1.68
CA THR A 310 -4.46 12.72 -0.77
C THR A 310 -5.34 12.69 0.47
N SER A 311 -6.53 12.08 0.38
CA SER A 311 -7.43 11.90 1.52
C SER A 311 -7.02 10.76 2.45
N GLN A 312 -6.13 9.86 2.03
CA GLN A 312 -5.73 8.68 2.79
C GLN A 312 -4.36 8.92 3.41
N PHE A 313 -4.32 9.02 4.73
CA PHE A 313 -3.11 9.35 5.50
C PHE A 313 -2.25 8.11 5.72
N LEU A 314 -0.95 8.31 5.90
CA LEU A 314 -0.04 7.26 6.35
C LEU A 314 -0.35 6.91 7.80
N GLY A 315 -0.52 5.63 8.09
CA GLY A 315 -0.81 5.16 9.44
C GLY A 315 -0.78 3.65 9.52
N GLU A 316 -0.91 3.12 10.74
CA GLU A 316 -1.14 1.69 10.95
C GLU A 316 -2.65 1.41 10.93
N TYR A 317 -3.06 0.50 10.05
CA TYR A 317 -4.45 0.13 9.86
C TYR A 317 -4.63 -1.38 10.06
N LYS A 318 -5.73 -1.75 10.70
CA LYS A 318 -6.11 -3.15 10.96
C LYS A 318 -7.55 -3.36 10.50
N LEU A 319 -7.78 -4.38 9.69
CA LEU A 319 -9.09 -4.69 9.15
C LEU A 319 -9.21 -6.16 8.72
N PRO A 320 -10.41 -6.73 8.78
CA PRO A 320 -10.72 -7.99 8.12
C PRO A 320 -10.48 -7.89 6.61
N ILE A 321 -9.95 -8.95 5.99
CA ILE A 321 -9.68 -9.01 4.54
C ILE A 321 -10.96 -8.85 3.71
N GLU A 322 -12.11 -9.29 4.21
CA GLU A 322 -13.41 -9.07 3.57
C GLU A 322 -13.74 -7.58 3.34
N ARG A 323 -13.15 -6.66 4.13
CA ARG A 323 -13.29 -5.21 3.94
C ARG A 323 -12.38 -4.66 2.84
N LEU A 324 -11.52 -5.49 2.24
CA LEU A 324 -10.71 -5.15 1.07
C LEU A 324 -11.49 -5.37 -0.25
N TYR A 325 -12.81 -5.42 -0.19
CA TYR A 325 -13.68 -5.41 -1.37
C TYR A 325 -14.51 -4.14 -1.40
N GLU A 326 -14.39 -3.37 -2.49
CA GLU A 326 -15.30 -2.25 -2.77
C GLU A 326 -16.40 -2.72 -3.73
N PRO A 327 -17.69 -2.70 -3.32
CA PRO A 327 -18.80 -3.24 -4.09
C PRO A 327 -19.27 -2.26 -5.17
N TYR A 328 -18.38 -1.89 -6.10
CA TYR A 328 -18.77 -1.12 -7.28
C TYR A 328 -19.86 -1.87 -8.06
N VAL A 329 -20.93 -1.14 -8.46
CA VAL A 329 -22.12 -1.72 -9.12
C VAL A 329 -21.76 -2.61 -10.30
N ARG A 330 -20.77 -2.21 -11.10
CA ARG A 330 -20.06 -3.11 -12.00
C ARG A 330 -18.73 -3.49 -11.34
N PRO A 331 -18.41 -4.79 -11.18
CA PRO A 331 -17.13 -5.22 -10.63
C PRO A 331 -15.94 -4.77 -11.47
N GLN A 332 -14.90 -4.25 -10.81
CA GLN A 332 -13.69 -3.66 -11.42
C GLN A 332 -12.49 -3.85 -10.47
N GLU A 333 -11.27 -3.49 -10.90
CA GLU A 333 -10.15 -3.37 -9.96
C GLU A 333 -10.52 -2.42 -8.82
N ASN A 334 -10.29 -2.85 -7.59
CA ASN A 334 -10.69 -2.13 -6.40
C ASN A 334 -9.75 -2.37 -5.21
N ASN A 335 -9.94 -1.55 -4.18
CA ASN A 335 -9.35 -1.60 -2.86
C ASN A 335 -7.81 -1.57 -2.80
N HIS A 336 -7.14 -0.97 -3.78
CA HIS A 336 -5.69 -0.76 -3.71
C HIS A 336 -5.27 0.10 -2.50
N ARG A 337 -4.02 -0.09 -2.06
CA ARG A 337 -3.36 0.65 -0.99
C ARG A 337 -1.98 1.06 -1.48
N THR A 338 -1.68 2.36 -1.37
CA THR A 338 -0.42 2.94 -1.83
C THR A 338 0.50 3.29 -0.66
N ASP A 339 1.78 3.47 -0.97
CA ASP A 339 2.82 3.88 -0.02
C ASP A 339 2.89 2.97 1.22
N VAL A 340 2.61 1.68 1.04
CA VAL A 340 2.67 0.66 2.10
C VAL A 340 4.13 0.28 2.34
N SER A 341 4.61 0.43 3.58
CA SER A 341 5.96 0.03 3.98
C SER A 341 6.01 -1.41 4.49
N TRP A 342 4.97 -1.84 5.20
CA TRP A 342 4.81 -3.23 5.61
C TRP A 342 3.34 -3.63 5.69
N PHE A 343 3.08 -4.91 5.52
CA PHE A 343 1.79 -5.52 5.83
C PHE A 343 1.97 -6.93 6.40
N ALA A 344 0.97 -7.40 7.13
CA ALA A 344 0.90 -8.73 7.70
C ALA A 344 -0.51 -9.26 7.51
N ILE A 345 -0.61 -10.52 7.07
CA ILE A 345 -1.86 -11.23 6.85
C ILE A 345 -1.89 -12.44 7.76
N THR A 346 -2.89 -12.49 8.64
CA THR A 346 -2.94 -13.39 9.80
C THR A 346 -4.33 -13.98 9.98
N ASN A 347 -4.46 -15.02 10.81
CA ASN A 347 -5.76 -15.60 11.18
C ASN A 347 -6.46 -14.83 12.33
N GLN A 348 -5.75 -13.96 13.03
CA GLN A 348 -6.23 -13.11 14.13
C GLN A 348 -5.54 -11.75 14.06
N ALA A 349 -6.19 -10.69 14.57
CA ALA A 349 -5.60 -9.37 14.56
C ALA A 349 -4.29 -9.34 15.38
N LEU A 350 -3.26 -8.71 14.82
CA LEU A 350 -1.99 -8.49 15.53
C LEU A 350 -2.17 -7.43 16.60
N ASP A 351 -1.81 -7.72 17.84
CA ASP A 351 -1.35 -6.67 18.75
C ASP A 351 0.08 -6.29 18.38
N SER A 352 0.39 -4.99 18.41
CA SER A 352 1.68 -4.39 18.00
C SER A 352 2.89 -4.92 18.80
N SER A 353 2.66 -5.76 19.80
CA SER A 353 3.67 -6.45 20.62
C SER A 353 3.97 -7.89 20.17
N SER A 354 3.25 -8.46 19.20
CA SER A 354 3.32 -9.89 18.88
C SER A 354 4.12 -10.18 17.59
N GLY A 355 5.44 -10.39 17.72
CA GLY A 355 6.34 -10.79 16.62
C GLY A 355 6.13 -12.23 16.10
N ARG A 356 4.88 -12.70 15.98
CA ARG A 356 4.53 -14.12 15.77
C ARG A 356 4.10 -14.50 14.35
N PHE A 357 4.10 -13.58 13.38
CA PHE A 357 3.46 -13.77 12.08
C PHE A 357 4.32 -13.27 10.92
N PRO A 358 4.13 -13.79 9.69
CA PRO A 358 4.86 -13.28 8.54
C PRO A 358 4.51 -11.82 8.29
N VAL A 359 5.51 -10.96 8.44
CA VAL A 359 5.45 -9.55 8.07
C VAL A 359 6.14 -9.40 6.72
N TRP A 360 5.40 -8.87 5.76
CA TRP A 360 5.91 -8.49 4.45
C TRP A 360 6.39 -7.06 4.51
N GLN A 361 7.69 -6.84 4.36
CA GLN A 361 8.28 -5.50 4.27
C GLN A 361 8.55 -5.16 2.80
N LEU A 362 7.87 -4.13 2.28
CA LEU A 362 7.94 -3.71 0.89
C LEU A 362 9.17 -2.85 0.62
#